data_AF-A0A350CJF0-F1
#
_entry.id   AF-A0A350CJF0-F1
#
_cell.length_a   1.000
_cell.length_b   1.000
_cell.length_c   1.000
_cell.angle_alpha   90.00
_cell.angle_beta   90.00
_cell.angle_gamma   90.00
#
_symmetry.space_group_name_H-M   'P 1'
#
loop_
_entity.id
_entity.type
_entity.pdbx_description
1 polymer ?
#
loop_
_entity_poly.entity_id
_entity_poly.type
_entity_poly.pdbx_seq_one_letter_code
_entity_poly.pdbx_strand_id
1 'polypeptide(L)'
;MKHPRRWDLPKGHLDEGETELQCALRELHEETGIPSDAVRIDPGFQFENRYMVNQKRYGGKGLIEKRLLVFLGFLLKPVPIVVTEHDDYRWFDWSPPHRIQEWTIDPLLSAVQRHLQAHGGLR
;
A
#
# COMPACT_ATOMS: atom_id res chain seq x y z
N MET A 1 -6.33 0.39 5.56
CA MET A 1 -7.52 1.24 5.65
C MET A 1 -8.75 0.48 5.20
N LYS A 2 -9.91 0.82 5.74
CA LYS A 2 -11.18 0.13 5.48
C LYS A 2 -11.94 0.84 4.37
N HIS A 3 -12.14 0.15 3.26
CA HIS A 3 -13.20 0.49 2.31
C HIS A 3 -14.49 -0.25 2.69
N PRO A 4 -15.66 0.15 2.15
CA PRO A 4 -16.95 -0.45 2.53
C PRO A 4 -17.04 -1.98 2.40
N ARG A 5 -16.20 -2.61 1.58
CA ARG A 5 -16.25 -4.07 1.31
C ARG A 5 -14.92 -4.80 1.48
N ARG A 6 -13.82 -4.11 1.78
CA ARG A 6 -12.48 -4.71 1.84
C ARG A 6 -11.49 -3.84 2.62
N TRP A 7 -10.40 -4.45 3.07
CA TRP A 7 -9.20 -3.73 3.47
C TRP A 7 -8.38 -3.33 2.25
N ASP A 8 -7.69 -2.21 2.37
CA ASP A 8 -6.78 -1.67 1.35
C ASP A 8 -5.58 -0.97 2.00
N LEU A 9 -4.60 -0.62 1.18
CA LEU A 9 -3.38 0.10 1.57
C LEU A 9 -3.46 1.57 1.13
N PRO A 10 -2.71 2.47 1.77
CA PRO A 10 -2.60 3.84 1.30
C PRO A 10 -1.98 3.91 -0.10
N LYS A 11 -2.67 4.59 -1.01
CA LYS A 11 -2.29 4.65 -2.44
C LYS A 11 -3.14 5.69 -3.17
N GLY A 12 -2.58 6.23 -4.25
CA GLY A 12 -3.37 6.95 -5.23
C GLY A 12 -2.67 7.02 -6.58
N HIS A 13 -2.93 8.09 -7.32
CA HIS A 13 -2.44 8.23 -8.69
C HIS A 13 -1.16 9.07 -8.70
N LEU A 14 -0.27 8.76 -9.65
CA LEU A 14 0.94 9.53 -9.88
C LEU A 14 0.57 10.91 -10.45
N ASP A 15 1.09 11.96 -9.85
CA ASP A 15 0.98 13.32 -10.38
C ASP A 15 2.09 13.64 -11.41
N GLU A 16 1.90 14.69 -12.20
CA GLU A 16 2.87 15.09 -13.22
C GLU A 16 4.22 15.47 -12.58
N GLY A 17 5.30 14.83 -13.06
CA GLY A 17 6.66 15.06 -12.56
C GLY A 17 6.99 14.31 -11.26
N GLU A 18 6.06 13.53 -10.71
CA GLU A 18 6.26 12.75 -9.50
C GLU A 18 6.93 11.39 -9.80
N THR A 19 7.86 10.95 -8.94
CA THR A 19 8.34 9.55 -8.93
C THR A 19 7.37 8.65 -8.19
N GLU A 20 7.38 7.34 -8.46
CA GLU A 20 6.46 6.41 -7.79
C GLU A 20 6.63 6.42 -6.25
N LEU A 21 7.85 6.61 -5.75
CA LEU A 21 8.09 6.69 -4.31
C LEU A 21 7.57 8.01 -3.70
N GLN A 22 7.71 9.12 -4.42
CA GLN A 22 7.12 10.41 -3.99
C GLN A 22 5.60 10.29 -3.89
N CYS A 23 4.95 9.69 -4.89
CA CYS A 23 3.52 9.42 -4.85
C CYS A 23 3.13 8.56 -3.65
N ALA A 24 3.83 7.44 -3.42
CA ALA A 24 3.53 6.58 -2.29
C ALA A 24 3.65 7.29 -0.94
N LEU A 25 4.65 8.17 -0.77
CA LEU A 25 4.84 8.95 0.46
C LEU A 25 3.80 10.07 0.61
N ARG A 26 3.42 10.76 -0.48
CA ARG A 26 2.36 11.77 -0.48
C ARG A 26 1.02 11.15 -0.11
N GLU A 27 0.64 10.07 -0.77
CA GLU A 27 -0.63 9.34 -0.54
C GLU A 27 -0.68 8.73 0.87
N LEU A 28 0.45 8.22 1.37
CA LEU A 28 0.56 7.80 2.77
C LEU A 28 0.21 8.96 3.71
N HIS A 29 0.79 10.15 3.49
CA HIS A 29 0.51 11.30 4.31
C HIS A 29 -0.94 11.80 4.15
N GLU A 30 -1.46 11.88 2.93
CA GLU A 30 -2.81 12.37 2.64
C GLU A 30 -3.91 11.46 3.22
N GLU A 31 -3.74 10.13 3.13
CA GLU A 31 -4.77 9.18 3.56
C GLU A 31 -4.65 8.76 5.03
N THR A 32 -3.48 8.97 5.67
CA THR A 32 -3.22 8.49 7.05
C THR A 32 -2.65 9.53 8.01
N GLY A 33 -2.16 10.67 7.51
CA GLY A 33 -1.45 11.68 8.30
C GLY A 33 -0.02 11.29 8.69
N ILE A 34 0.50 10.13 8.26
CA ILE A 34 1.87 9.70 8.56
C ILE A 34 2.85 10.55 7.73
N PRO A 35 3.74 11.36 8.36
CA PRO A 35 4.72 12.14 7.63
C PRO A 35 5.87 11.26 7.13
N SER A 36 6.46 11.64 5.99
CA SER A 36 7.54 10.87 5.36
C SER A 36 8.79 10.76 6.23
N ASP A 37 9.06 11.73 7.09
CA ASP A 37 10.18 11.73 8.04
C ASP A 37 10.00 10.71 9.20
N ALA A 38 8.79 10.19 9.40
CA ALA A 38 8.51 9.13 10.36
C ALA A 38 8.70 7.73 9.78
N VAL A 39 9.00 7.59 8.48
CA VAL A 39 9.07 6.31 7.78
C VAL A 39 10.45 6.09 7.18
N ARG A 40 11.03 4.92 7.44
CA ARG A 40 12.21 4.44 6.71
C ARG A 40 11.77 3.42 5.66
N ILE A 41 12.04 3.73 4.40
CA ILE A 41 11.75 2.83 3.27
C ILE A 41 12.83 1.75 3.17
N ASP A 42 12.42 0.52 2.87
CA ASP A 42 13.32 -0.55 2.45
C ASP A 42 13.65 -0.38 0.95
N PRO A 43 14.88 0.00 0.59
CA PRO A 43 15.23 0.22 -0.82
C PRO A 43 15.28 -1.08 -1.64
N GLY A 44 15.36 -2.24 -0.98
CA GLY A 44 15.41 -3.55 -1.63
C GLY A 44 14.05 -4.18 -1.89
N PHE A 45 12.96 -3.56 -1.43
CA PHE A 45 11.61 -4.11 -1.58
C PHE A 45 10.71 -3.22 -2.43
N GLN A 46 10.16 -3.82 -3.49
CA GLN A 46 9.04 -3.29 -4.24
C GLN A 46 8.13 -4.45 -4.63
N PHE A 47 6.83 -4.21 -4.61
CA PHE A 47 5.82 -5.18 -5.05
C PHE A 47 4.92 -4.54 -6.11
N GLU A 48 4.81 -5.20 -7.25
CA GLU A 48 3.95 -4.74 -8.34
C GLU A 48 2.74 -5.68 -8.50
N ASN A 49 1.55 -5.11 -8.61
CA ASN A 49 0.33 -5.82 -8.99
C ASN A 49 -0.27 -5.17 -10.24
N ARG A 50 -0.68 -5.98 -11.22
CA ARG A 50 -1.37 -5.54 -12.44
C ARG A 50 -2.72 -6.18 -12.54
N TYR A 51 -3.75 -5.38 -12.78
CA TYR A 51 -5.12 -5.86 -12.89
C TYR A 51 -5.94 -5.01 -13.85
N MET A 52 -6.91 -5.65 -14.50
CA MET A 52 -7.81 -4.98 -15.44
C MET A 52 -9.01 -4.40 -14.70
N VAL A 53 -9.31 -3.12 -14.93
CA VAL A 53 -10.54 -2.48 -14.43
C VAL A 53 -11.44 -2.05 -15.57
N ASN A 54 -12.76 -2.15 -15.34
CA ASN A 54 -13.74 -1.72 -16.31
C ASN A 54 -13.82 -0.18 -16.37
N GLN A 55 -13.62 0.39 -17.55
CA GLN A 55 -13.67 1.83 -17.78
C GLN A 55 -15.07 2.44 -17.63
N LYS A 56 -16.14 1.62 -17.53
CA LYS A 56 -17.51 2.10 -17.31
C LYS A 56 -17.62 3.00 -16.07
N ARG A 57 -16.79 2.79 -15.04
CA ARG A 57 -16.76 3.64 -13.84
C ARG A 57 -16.25 5.07 -14.11
N TYR A 58 -15.57 5.27 -15.24
CA TYR A 58 -14.99 6.53 -15.68
C TYR A 58 -15.65 7.05 -16.97
N GLY A 59 -16.84 6.54 -17.33
CA GLY A 59 -17.56 6.96 -18.54
C GLY A 59 -17.03 6.38 -19.86
N GLY A 60 -15.99 5.53 -19.82
CA GLY A 60 -15.39 4.89 -21.00
C GLY A 60 -16.00 3.51 -21.32
N LYS A 61 -15.50 2.90 -22.41
CA LYS A 61 -15.83 1.54 -22.83
C LYS A 61 -14.57 0.68 -22.87
N GLY A 62 -14.64 -0.53 -22.31
CA GLY A 62 -13.55 -1.50 -22.35
C GLY A 62 -12.88 -1.72 -20.99
N LEU A 63 -11.71 -2.34 -21.03
CA LEU A 63 -10.87 -2.59 -19.87
C LEU A 63 -9.60 -1.74 -19.98
N ILE A 64 -9.15 -1.20 -18.85
CA ILE A 64 -7.85 -0.54 -18.73
C ILE A 64 -7.01 -1.33 -17.73
N GLU A 65 -5.75 -1.57 -18.07
CA GLU A 65 -4.78 -2.13 -17.13
C GLU A 65 -4.41 -1.06 -16.09
N LYS A 66 -4.51 -1.41 -14.82
CA LYS A 66 -3.93 -0.63 -13.72
C LYS A 66 -2.69 -1.33 -13.20
N ARG A 67 -1.65 -0.54 -12.96
CA ARG A 67 -0.42 -0.93 -12.28
C ARG A 67 -0.41 -0.32 -10.88
N LEU A 68 -0.25 -1.15 -9.86
CA LEU A 68 -0.07 -0.75 -8.47
C LEU A 68 1.35 -1.12 -8.04
N LEU A 69 2.15 -0.13 -7.65
CA LEU A 69 3.46 -0.34 -7.06
C LEU A 69 3.39 -0.05 -5.56
N VAL A 70 3.88 -0.99 -4.74
CA VAL A 70 3.85 -0.90 -3.28
C VAL A 70 5.27 -0.99 -2.74
N PHE A 71 5.60 -0.09 -1.81
CA PHE A 71 6.88 -0.05 -1.11
C PHE A 71 6.73 -0.57 0.32
N LEU A 72 7.82 -1.07 0.91
CA LEU A 72 7.86 -1.44 2.32
C LEU A 72 8.44 -0.29 3.14
N GLY A 73 7.64 0.25 4.06
CA GLY A 73 8.05 1.29 5.00
C GLY A 73 8.01 0.79 6.43
N PHE A 74 9.00 1.19 7.23
CA PHE A 74 9.06 0.98 8.67
C PHE A 74 8.78 2.28 9.38
N LEU A 75 7.76 2.28 10.25
CA LEU A 75 7.47 3.41 11.10
C LEU A 75 8.54 3.51 12.20
N LEU A 76 9.21 4.66 12.28
CA LEU A 76 10.34 4.90 13.20
C LEU A 76 9.90 5.31 14.60
N LYS A 77 8.69 5.87 14.72
CA LYS A 77 8.08 6.35 15.96
C LYS A 77 6.56 6.22 15.86
N PRO A 78 5.84 5.96 16.97
CA PRO A 78 4.38 6.04 16.93
C PRO A 78 3.90 7.41 16.45
N VAL A 79 2.94 7.40 15.54
CA VAL A 79 2.27 8.61 15.04
C VAL A 79 0.76 8.41 15.09
N PRO A 80 -0.03 9.45 15.43
CA PRO A 80 -1.48 9.37 15.34
C PRO A 80 -1.89 9.16 13.88
N ILE A 81 -2.83 8.26 13.65
CA ILE A 81 -3.39 8.03 12.32
C ILE A 81 -4.67 8.86 12.20
N VAL A 82 -4.72 9.68 11.17
CA VAL A 82 -5.91 10.47 10.80
C VAL A 82 -6.33 10.03 9.41
N VAL A 83 -7.49 9.40 9.34
CA VAL A 83 -8.00 8.86 8.09
C VAL A 83 -8.91 9.90 7.42
N THR A 84 -8.64 10.21 6.16
CA THR A 84 -9.34 11.28 5.40
C THR A 84 -10.38 10.73 4.43
N GLU A 85 -10.00 9.74 3.61
CA GLU A 85 -10.88 9.16 2.57
C GLU A 85 -11.54 7.82 2.96
N HIS A 86 -11.14 7.25 4.10
CA HIS A 86 -11.56 5.91 4.51
C HIS A 86 -12.28 5.95 5.88
N ASP A 87 -13.14 4.97 6.12
CA ASP A 87 -13.97 4.94 7.34
C ASP A 87 -13.17 4.53 8.59
N ASP A 88 -12.08 3.79 8.42
CA ASP A 88 -11.36 3.16 9.53
C ASP A 88 -9.94 2.70 9.12
N TYR A 89 -9.09 2.39 10.11
CA TYR A 89 -7.78 1.78 9.93
C TYR A 89 -7.53 0.69 10.98
N ARG A 90 -6.59 -0.21 10.69
CA ARG A 90 -6.19 -1.25 11.64
C ARG A 90 -4.73 -1.65 11.42
N TRP A 91 -4.00 -1.73 12.53
CA TRP A 91 -2.74 -2.47 12.59
C TRP A 91 -3.05 -3.95 12.77
N PHE A 92 -2.46 -4.79 11.92
CA PHE A 92 -2.58 -6.24 11.99
C PHE A 92 -1.30 -6.82 12.56
N ASP A 93 -1.43 -7.75 13.49
CA ASP A 93 -0.28 -8.50 14.00
C ASP A 93 0.36 -9.30 12.86
N TRP A 94 1.68 -9.37 12.86
CA TRP A 94 2.43 -10.14 11.88
C TRP A 94 2.24 -11.64 12.14
N SER A 95 1.38 -12.29 11.34
CA SER A 95 1.00 -13.70 11.51
C SER A 95 0.78 -14.37 10.16
N PRO A 96 1.85 -14.67 9.41
CA PRO A 96 1.73 -15.39 8.15
C PRO A 96 1.27 -16.86 8.36
N PRO A 97 0.44 -17.43 7.46
CA PRO A 97 -0.11 -16.80 6.26
C PRO A 97 -1.26 -15.84 6.58
N HIS A 98 -1.22 -14.65 5.97
CA HIS A 98 -2.23 -13.62 6.14
C HIS A 98 -3.47 -13.93 5.27
N ARG A 99 -4.66 -13.61 5.80
CA ARG A 99 -5.96 -13.72 5.11
C ARG A 99 -6.77 -12.44 5.33
N ILE A 100 -6.33 -11.35 4.71
CA ILE A 100 -6.89 -10.02 4.88
C ILE A 100 -7.61 -9.58 3.60
N GLN A 101 -6.95 -9.71 2.45
CA GLN A 101 -7.52 -9.39 1.14
C GLN A 101 -6.75 -10.13 0.05
N GLU A 102 -7.46 -10.99 -0.67
CA GLU A 102 -6.88 -12.03 -1.53
C GLU A 102 -6.11 -11.52 -2.75
N TRP A 103 -6.43 -10.33 -3.26
CA TRP A 103 -5.94 -9.87 -4.57
C TRP A 103 -4.63 -9.06 -4.49
N THR A 104 -4.42 -8.35 -3.39
CA THR A 104 -3.29 -7.42 -3.24
C THR A 104 -2.59 -7.62 -1.91
N ILE A 105 -3.32 -7.60 -0.79
CA ILE A 105 -2.68 -7.59 0.54
C ILE A 105 -2.04 -8.95 0.84
N ASP A 106 -2.76 -10.05 0.64
CA ASP A 106 -2.23 -11.39 0.95
C ASP A 106 -1.00 -11.77 0.09
N PRO A 107 -0.99 -11.55 -1.25
CA PRO A 107 0.21 -11.79 -2.05
C PRO A 107 1.35 -10.81 -1.72
N LEU A 108 1.05 -9.54 -1.41
CA LEU A 108 2.05 -8.56 -0.95
C LEU A 108 2.71 -9.04 0.34
N LEU A 109 1.94 -9.41 1.36
CA LEU A 109 2.49 -9.82 2.65
C LEU A 109 3.30 -11.12 2.53
N SER A 110 2.90 -12.02 1.61
CA SER A 110 3.70 -13.18 1.25
C SER A 110 5.04 -12.81 0.61
N ALA A 111 5.07 -11.77 -0.24
CA ALA A 111 6.31 -11.24 -0.81
C ALA A 111 7.20 -10.57 0.25
N VAL A 112 6.61 -9.76 1.14
CA VAL A 112 7.30 -9.14 2.28
C VAL A 112 7.93 -10.21 3.17
N GLN A 113 7.20 -11.29 3.49
CA GLN A 113 7.73 -12.39 4.28
C GLN A 113 8.98 -13.01 3.64
N ARG A 114 8.94 -13.32 2.33
CA ARG A 114 10.10 -13.87 1.61
C ARG A 114 11.29 -12.92 1.62
N HIS A 115 11.04 -11.63 1.41
CA HIS A 115 12.07 -10.59 1.42
C HIS A 115 12.77 -10.50 2.78
N LEU A 116 11.99 -10.45 3.86
CA LEU A 116 12.52 -10.38 5.23
C LEU A 116 13.30 -11.63 5.61
N GLN A 117 12.83 -12.82 5.19
CA GLN A 117 13.55 -14.08 5.42
C GLN A 117 14.92 -14.11 4.71
N ALA A 118 15.01 -13.55 3.50
CA ALA A 118 16.26 -13.48 2.76
C ALA A 118 17.29 -12.48 3.36
N HIS A 119 16.82 -11.48 4.12
CA HIS A 119 17.66 -10.38 4.63
C HIS A 119 17.80 -10.33 6.16
N GLY A 120 17.51 -11.45 6.86
CA GLY A 120 17.82 -11.60 8.28
C GLY A 120 16.69 -11.26 9.27
N GLY A 121 15.43 -11.29 8.81
CA GLY A 121 14.21 -11.16 9.63
C GLY A 121 13.84 -9.72 10.01
N LEU A 122 12.63 -9.55 10.55
CA LEU A 122 12.23 -8.32 11.26
C LEU A 122 13.11 -8.23 12.52
N ARG A 123 14.06 -7.30 12.53
CA ARG A 123 14.80 -6.93 13.75
C ARG A 123 14.04 -5.86 14.51
#